data_AF-A0AAN0VH22-F1
#
_entry.id   AF-A0AAN0VH22-F1
#
_cell.length_a   1.000
_cell.length_b   1.000
_cell.length_c   1.000
_cell.angle_alpha   90.00
_cell.angle_beta   90.00
_cell.angle_gamma   90.00
#
_symmetry.space_group_name_H-M   'P 1'
#
loop_
_entity.id
_entity.type
_entity.pdbx_description
1 polymer ?
#
loop_
_entity_poly.entity_id
_entity_poly.type
_entity_poly.pdbx_seq_one_letter_code
_entity_poly.pdbx_strand_id
1 'polypeptide(L)'
;MDSLTMHETLYITNSNAKHHLRFIEWEAYRYLVFGKDRRLIQEAFGSIGTSWTRWSDTYQTYRKRNQKNPAAKALHDIHLKLVSGEIKALDVFYDRLRGEVTHRKRGKALVAAKERQAKKASTKEAYAAKGEAFIDNNRLVSMTMKAAVASVHMGIGEPLITELLEGLVSKCSKAPLSADEMKTLRSIFTNKRTAMEQSISEGEAAILRNDNKKLAKDAFHLYGLCKLNCEVGDTWELSQAKLLKELGAGKATALPAVKLLHKLGLIETYEKGKQGTVNPKATIYRRLR
;
A
#
# COMPACT_ATOMS: atom_id res chain seq x y z
N MET A 1 -30.98 13.48 33.32
CA MET A 1 -30.06 14.42 32.65
C MET A 1 -28.84 13.63 32.30
N ASP A 2 -28.79 13.10 31.08
CA ASP A 2 -27.68 12.28 30.63
C ASP A 2 -26.42 13.14 30.63
N SER A 3 -25.37 12.61 31.26
CA SER A 3 -24.01 13.12 31.20
C SER A 3 -23.56 13.10 29.75
N LEU A 4 -23.78 14.23 29.06
CA LEU A 4 -23.16 14.55 27.79
C LEU A 4 -21.66 14.32 27.92
N THR A 5 -21.18 13.19 27.41
CA THR A 5 -19.76 12.95 27.15
C THR A 5 -19.32 14.01 26.16
N MET A 6 -18.84 15.16 26.67
CA MET A 6 -18.23 16.18 25.84
C MET A 6 -17.06 15.54 25.12
N HIS A 7 -17.11 15.51 23.80
CA HIS A 7 -15.94 15.22 23.01
C HIS A 7 -14.82 16.20 23.40
N GLU A 8 -13.58 15.73 23.39
CA GLU A 8 -12.44 16.56 23.71
C GLU A 8 -12.37 17.73 22.70
N THR A 9 -12.55 18.95 23.19
CA THR A 9 -12.46 20.15 22.34
C THR A 9 -11.02 20.38 21.90
N LEU A 10 -10.78 20.68 20.62
CA LEU A 10 -9.43 20.87 20.08
C LEU A 10 -8.94 22.33 20.14
N TYR A 11 -9.85 23.30 20.04
CA TYR A 11 -9.53 24.73 19.88
C TYR A 11 -10.09 25.62 20.99
N ILE A 12 -11.34 25.42 21.43
CA ILE A 12 -12.09 26.25 22.38
C ILE A 12 -11.26 26.46 23.67
N THR A 13 -10.71 25.38 24.24
CA THR A 13 -9.90 25.40 25.47
C THR A 13 -8.41 25.62 25.21
N ASN A 14 -7.96 25.56 23.96
CA ASN A 14 -6.56 25.74 23.59
C ASN A 14 -6.21 27.23 23.44
N SER A 15 -5.48 27.79 24.40
CA SER A 15 -5.06 29.20 24.41
C SER A 15 -4.19 29.58 23.21
N ASN A 16 -3.45 28.62 22.64
CA ASN A 16 -2.59 28.82 21.47
C ASN A 16 -3.34 28.69 20.13
N ALA A 17 -4.60 28.25 20.14
CA ALA A 17 -5.38 28.13 18.92
C ALA A 17 -5.75 29.51 18.36
N LYS A 18 -5.74 29.63 17.03
CA LYS A 18 -6.15 30.85 16.35
C LYS A 18 -7.61 31.16 16.65
N HIS A 19 -7.91 32.40 17.03
CA HIS A 19 -9.27 32.81 17.44
C HIS A 19 -10.38 32.46 16.43
N HIS A 20 -10.11 32.53 15.12
CA HIS A 20 -11.12 32.16 14.11
C HIS A 20 -11.44 30.65 14.11
N LEU A 21 -10.52 29.78 14.53
CA LEU A 21 -10.78 28.35 14.72
C LEU A 21 -11.54 28.10 16.03
N ARG A 22 -11.16 28.81 17.10
CA ARG A 22 -11.87 28.76 18.38
C ARG A 22 -13.34 29.18 18.24
N PHE A 23 -13.59 30.24 17.47
CA PHE A 23 -14.95 30.69 17.16
C PHE A 23 -15.77 29.62 16.41
N ILE A 24 -15.18 29.01 15.38
CA ILE A 24 -15.91 28.03 14.55
C ILE A 24 -16.21 26.74 15.30
N GLU A 25 -15.28 26.28 16.15
CA GLU A 25 -15.55 25.14 17.03
C GLU A 25 -16.59 25.51 18.12
N TRP A 26 -16.53 26.72 18.68
CA TRP A 26 -17.55 27.21 19.61
C TRP A 26 -18.95 27.17 18.98
N GLU A 27 -19.09 27.66 17.75
CA GLU A 27 -20.35 27.58 17.01
C GLU A 27 -20.76 26.12 16.76
N ALA A 28 -19.81 25.22 16.44
CA ALA A 28 -20.12 23.81 16.23
C ALA A 28 -20.73 23.17 17.48
N TYR A 29 -20.15 23.39 18.67
CA TYR A 29 -20.75 22.93 19.92
C TYR A 29 -22.12 23.57 20.16
N ARG A 30 -22.24 24.87 19.90
CA ARG A 30 -23.52 25.58 20.09
C ARG A 30 -24.62 24.93 19.27
N TYR A 31 -24.39 24.67 17.98
CA TYR A 31 -25.39 24.11 17.07
C TYR A 31 -25.63 22.61 17.26
N LEU A 32 -24.57 21.83 17.51
CA LEU A 32 -24.64 20.36 17.46
C LEU A 32 -24.84 19.71 18.84
N VAL A 33 -24.38 20.37 19.91
CA VAL A 33 -24.39 19.82 21.27
C VAL A 33 -25.42 20.52 22.14
N PHE A 34 -25.50 21.85 22.04
CA PHE A 34 -26.34 22.68 22.91
C PHE A 34 -27.64 23.17 22.23
N GLY A 35 -28.05 22.58 21.11
CA GLY A 35 -29.34 22.88 20.50
C GLY A 35 -29.51 24.35 20.07
N LYS A 36 -28.40 25.02 19.72
CA LYS A 36 -28.27 26.45 19.40
C LYS A 36 -28.39 27.39 20.61
N ASP A 37 -28.60 26.87 21.82
CA ASP A 37 -28.73 27.65 23.04
C ASP A 37 -27.37 28.25 23.45
N ARG A 38 -27.34 29.59 23.49
CA ARG A 38 -26.14 30.34 23.84
C ARG A 38 -25.85 30.31 25.34
N ARG A 39 -26.89 30.25 26.17
CA ARG A 39 -26.76 30.22 27.63
C ARG A 39 -26.13 28.90 28.07
N LEU A 40 -26.61 27.78 27.54
CA LEU A 40 -26.10 26.46 27.90
C LEU A 40 -24.63 26.27 27.55
N ILE A 41 -24.19 26.73 26.38
CA ILE A 41 -22.77 26.65 26.02
C ILE A 41 -21.91 27.59 26.87
N GLN A 42 -22.42 28.76 27.25
CA GLN A 42 -21.71 29.68 28.15
C GLN A 42 -21.56 29.10 29.56
N GLU A 43 -22.60 28.46 30.08
CA GLU A 43 -22.55 27.74 31.35
C GLU A 43 -21.52 26.58 31.27
N ALA A 44 -21.56 25.79 30.20
CA ALA A 44 -20.64 24.66 30.00
C ALA A 44 -19.16 25.08 29.87
N PHE A 45 -18.90 26.23 29.25
CA PHE A 45 -17.55 26.78 29.06
C PHE A 45 -17.33 28.09 29.83
N GLY A 46 -17.84 28.17 31.07
CA GLY A 46 -17.80 29.39 31.88
C GLY A 46 -16.40 30.00 32.07
N SER A 47 -15.36 29.17 32.07
CA SER A 47 -13.95 29.60 32.17
C SER A 47 -13.48 30.49 31.02
N ILE A 48 -14.18 30.47 29.88
CA ILE A 48 -13.87 31.25 28.69
C ILE A 48 -14.50 32.66 28.77
N GLY A 49 -15.50 32.84 29.62
CA GLY A 49 -16.21 34.08 29.83
C GLY A 49 -16.75 34.67 28.52
N THR A 50 -16.45 35.95 28.28
CA THR A 50 -16.88 36.68 27.08
C THR A 50 -15.91 36.55 25.90
N SER A 51 -14.85 35.73 26.00
CA SER A 51 -13.81 35.63 24.96
C SER A 51 -14.34 35.26 23.57
N TRP A 52 -15.49 34.59 23.50
CA TRP A 52 -16.15 34.23 22.24
C TRP A 52 -16.53 35.45 21.39
N THR A 53 -16.82 36.62 21.99
CA THR A 53 -17.13 37.86 21.25
C THR A 53 -15.92 38.31 20.44
N ARG A 54 -14.75 38.36 21.08
CA ARG A 54 -13.47 38.66 20.46
C ARG A 54 -13.13 37.65 19.36
N TRP A 55 -13.45 36.38 19.55
CA TRP A 55 -13.21 35.36 18.53
C TRP A 55 -14.12 35.55 17.31
N SER A 56 -15.38 35.92 17.51
CA SER A 56 -16.31 36.29 16.44
C SER A 56 -15.77 37.47 15.61
N ASP A 57 -15.32 38.55 16.27
CA ASP A 57 -14.76 39.71 15.58
C ASP A 57 -13.48 39.36 14.81
N THR A 58 -12.63 38.52 15.41
CA THR A 58 -11.42 38.03 14.76
C THR A 58 -11.75 37.16 13.56
N TYR A 59 -12.79 36.33 13.64
CA TYR A 59 -13.28 35.52 12.53
C TYR A 59 -13.79 36.39 11.37
N GLN A 60 -14.62 37.40 11.66
CA GLN A 60 -15.12 38.32 10.64
C GLN A 60 -13.98 39.09 9.96
N THR A 61 -13.02 39.56 10.75
CA THR A 61 -11.81 40.23 10.23
C THR A 61 -10.97 39.30 9.37
N TYR A 62 -10.75 38.05 9.83
CA TYR A 62 -10.02 37.03 9.08
C TYR A 62 -10.69 36.75 7.73
N ARG A 63 -12.01 36.57 7.71
CA ARG A 63 -12.81 36.36 6.48
C ARG A 63 -12.66 37.53 5.51
N LYS A 64 -12.79 38.76 6.00
CA LYS A 64 -12.68 39.98 5.17
C LYS A 64 -11.29 40.17 4.58
N ARG A 65 -10.22 39.92 5.35
CA ARG A 65 -8.84 40.07 4.88
C ARG A 65 -8.39 38.94 3.95
N ASN A 66 -9.00 37.75 4.05
CA ASN A 66 -8.57 36.55 3.33
C ASN A 66 -9.60 36.08 2.29
N GLN A 67 -10.39 36.98 1.69
CA GLN A 67 -11.47 36.61 0.76
C GLN A 67 -11.01 35.74 -0.42
N LYS A 68 -9.79 35.91 -0.91
CA LYS A 68 -9.23 35.09 -2.01
C LYS A 68 -8.56 33.80 -1.52
N ASN A 69 -8.34 33.63 -0.21
CA ASN A 69 -7.71 32.45 0.36
C ASN A 69 -8.73 31.29 0.41
N PRO A 70 -8.46 30.15 -0.26
CA PRO A 70 -9.39 29.03 -0.26
C PRO A 70 -9.68 28.46 1.14
N ALA A 71 -8.72 28.50 2.08
CA ALA A 71 -8.93 28.02 3.44
C ALA A 71 -9.91 28.91 4.22
N ALA A 72 -9.87 30.22 4.00
CA ALA A 72 -10.81 31.16 4.61
C ALA A 72 -12.22 31.02 4.00
N LYS A 73 -12.30 30.80 2.69
CA LYS A 73 -13.58 30.47 2.02
C LYS A 73 -14.18 29.17 2.55
N ALA A 74 -13.37 28.11 2.67
CA ALA A 74 -13.82 26.82 3.19
C ALA A 74 -14.25 26.90 4.66
N LEU A 75 -13.50 27.62 5.50
CA LEU A 75 -13.89 27.86 6.89
C LEU A 75 -15.26 28.57 6.99
N HIS A 76 -15.55 29.49 6.07
CA HIS A 76 -16.85 30.14 6.00
C HIS A 76 -17.96 29.23 5.45
N ASP A 77 -17.68 28.42 4.43
CA ASP A 77 -18.63 27.40 3.94
C ASP A 77 -19.01 26.40 5.03
N ILE A 78 -18.03 25.91 5.81
CA ILE A 78 -18.29 25.05 6.97
C ILE A 78 -19.23 25.73 7.97
N HIS A 79 -18.99 27.01 8.27
CA HIS A 79 -19.88 27.79 9.16
C HIS A 79 -21.30 27.89 8.62
N LEU A 80 -21.48 28.22 7.34
CA LEU A 80 -22.80 28.33 6.72
C LEU A 80 -23.55 26.99 6.76
N LYS A 81 -22.85 25.90 6.44
CA LYS A 81 -23.42 24.54 6.46
C LYS A 81 -23.74 24.02 7.85
N LEU A 82 -23.00 24.48 8.86
CA LEU A 82 -23.34 24.26 10.25
C LEU A 82 -24.63 24.99 10.61
N VAL A 83 -24.74 26.27 10.25
CA VAL A 83 -25.92 27.09 10.55
C VAL A 83 -27.17 26.60 9.79
N SER A 84 -27.02 26.14 8.55
CA SER A 84 -28.11 25.57 7.74
C SER A 84 -28.55 24.16 8.20
N GLY A 85 -27.77 23.51 9.07
CA GLY A 85 -28.07 22.16 9.56
C GLY A 85 -27.64 21.02 8.63
N GLU A 86 -26.82 21.31 7.61
CA GLU A 86 -26.22 20.29 6.74
C GLU A 86 -25.15 19.45 7.47
N ILE A 87 -24.43 20.06 8.40
CA ILE A 87 -23.52 19.34 9.30
C ILE A 87 -24.32 18.97 10.56
N LYS A 88 -24.44 17.67 10.85
CA LYS A 88 -25.30 17.16 11.94
C LYS A 88 -24.54 16.54 13.12
N ALA A 89 -23.23 16.34 12.98
CA ALA A 89 -22.42 15.66 13.98
C ALA A 89 -21.01 16.28 14.08
N LEU A 90 -20.42 16.21 15.28
CA LEU A 90 -19.13 16.83 15.58
C LEU A 90 -17.97 16.17 14.82
N ASP A 91 -18.01 14.85 14.62
CA ASP A 91 -17.05 14.10 13.83
C ASP A 91 -16.98 14.62 12.38
N VAL A 92 -18.14 14.78 11.74
CA VAL A 92 -18.26 15.34 10.39
C VAL A 92 -17.70 16.77 10.34
N PHE A 93 -18.00 17.59 11.36
CA PHE A 93 -17.43 18.93 11.48
C PHE A 93 -15.89 18.90 11.54
N TYR A 94 -15.31 18.08 12.41
CA TYR A 94 -13.86 18.00 12.58
C TYR A 94 -13.15 17.44 11.35
N ASP A 95 -13.73 16.45 10.69
CA ASP A 95 -13.18 15.89 9.46
C ASP A 95 -13.14 16.93 8.34
N ARG A 96 -14.20 17.72 8.17
CA ARG A 96 -14.23 18.83 7.20
C ARG A 96 -13.25 19.92 7.56
N LEU A 97 -13.23 20.37 8.82
CA LEU A 97 -12.30 21.41 9.28
C LEU A 97 -10.84 20.97 9.07
N ARG A 98 -10.54 19.70 9.34
CA ARG A 98 -9.23 19.10 9.11
C ARG A 98 -8.87 19.08 7.63
N GLY A 99 -9.74 18.50 6.79
CA GLY A 99 -9.47 18.30 5.37
C GLY A 99 -9.45 19.58 4.54
N GLU A 100 -10.33 20.53 4.86
CA GLU A 100 -10.57 21.71 4.03
C GLU A 100 -9.81 22.95 4.52
N VAL A 101 -9.48 23.03 5.82
CA VAL A 101 -8.88 24.23 6.41
C VAL A 101 -7.48 23.96 6.97
N THR A 102 -7.36 23.12 8.01
CA THR A 102 -6.12 23.04 8.79
C THR A 102 -5.04 22.16 8.16
N HIS A 103 -5.42 21.01 7.58
CA HIS A 103 -4.53 20.04 6.94
C HIS A 103 -4.79 19.93 5.44
N ARG A 104 -5.30 21.01 4.84
CA ARG A 104 -5.59 21.08 3.41
C ARG A 104 -4.33 20.76 2.61
N LYS A 105 -4.39 19.70 1.80
CA LYS A 105 -3.32 19.35 0.85
C LYS A 105 -3.17 20.45 -0.19
N ARG A 106 -1.92 20.80 -0.54
CA ARG A 106 -1.58 21.85 -1.52
C ARG A 106 -0.52 21.36 -2.49
N GLY A 107 -0.44 22.01 -3.66
CA GLY A 107 0.55 21.70 -4.69
C GLY A 107 0.55 20.22 -5.09
N LYS A 108 1.74 19.62 -5.17
CA LYS A 108 1.94 18.21 -5.55
C LYS A 108 1.15 17.23 -4.68
N ALA A 109 0.99 17.51 -3.38
CA ALA A 109 0.24 16.63 -2.48
C ALA A 109 -1.27 16.61 -2.79
N LEU A 110 -1.82 17.73 -3.27
CA LEU A 110 -3.22 17.80 -3.71
C LEU A 110 -3.42 17.04 -5.03
N VAL A 111 -2.52 17.24 -5.98
CA VAL A 111 -2.54 16.53 -7.28
C VAL A 111 -2.50 15.02 -7.06
N ALA A 112 -1.55 14.52 -6.27
CA ALA A 112 -1.45 13.11 -5.95
C ALA A 112 -2.70 12.56 -5.24
N ALA A 113 -3.35 13.37 -4.38
CA ALA A 113 -4.60 12.95 -3.73
C ALA A 113 -5.76 12.81 -4.72
N LYS A 114 -5.91 13.78 -5.64
CA LYS A 114 -6.91 13.73 -6.71
C LYS A 114 -6.69 12.55 -7.64
N GLU A 115 -5.45 12.30 -8.05
CA GLU A 115 -5.09 11.15 -8.88
C GLU A 115 -5.43 9.82 -8.19
N ARG A 116 -5.15 9.69 -6.89
CA ARG A 116 -5.52 8.49 -6.13
C ARG A 116 -7.04 8.31 -6.06
N GLN A 117 -7.78 9.39 -5.84
CA GLN A 117 -9.24 9.33 -5.80
C GLN A 117 -9.82 8.97 -7.17
N ALA A 118 -9.31 9.58 -8.25
CA ALA A 118 -9.71 9.28 -9.62
C ALA A 118 -9.41 7.82 -9.98
N LYS A 119 -8.21 7.32 -9.64
CA LYS A 119 -7.86 5.90 -9.81
C LYS A 119 -8.82 5.00 -9.03
N LYS A 120 -9.12 5.33 -7.78
CA LYS A 120 -10.06 4.55 -6.96
C LYS A 120 -11.46 4.52 -7.58
N ALA A 121 -11.96 5.66 -8.05
CA ALA A 121 -13.28 5.76 -8.70
C ALA A 121 -13.32 4.95 -10.00
N SER A 122 -12.31 5.12 -10.86
CA SER A 122 -12.18 4.34 -12.11
C SER A 122 -12.07 2.84 -11.85
N THR A 123 -11.32 2.41 -10.84
CA THR A 123 -11.27 1.01 -10.43
C THR A 123 -12.65 0.54 -9.96
N LYS A 124 -13.33 1.30 -9.10
CA LYS A 124 -14.67 0.94 -8.62
C LYS A 124 -15.68 0.80 -9.76
N GLU A 125 -15.64 1.70 -10.74
CA GLU A 125 -16.46 1.64 -11.95
C GLU A 125 -16.12 0.43 -12.81
N ALA A 126 -14.84 0.10 -12.99
CA ALA A 126 -14.41 -1.08 -13.74
C ALA A 126 -14.87 -2.39 -13.09
N TYR A 127 -14.86 -2.46 -11.75
CA TYR A 127 -15.40 -3.60 -11.01
C TYR A 127 -16.93 -3.69 -11.18
N ALA A 128 -17.63 -2.57 -11.04
CA ALA A 128 -19.08 -2.52 -11.25
C ALA A 128 -19.48 -2.94 -12.67
N ALA A 129 -18.73 -2.50 -13.70
CA ALA A 129 -18.97 -2.89 -15.10
C ALA A 129 -18.78 -4.41 -15.34
N LYS A 130 -17.95 -5.07 -14.54
CA LYS A 130 -17.75 -6.53 -14.57
C LYS A 130 -18.71 -7.30 -13.66
N GLY A 131 -19.58 -6.60 -12.92
CA GLY A 131 -20.41 -7.22 -11.88
C GLY A 131 -19.60 -7.77 -10.70
N GLU A 132 -18.39 -7.26 -10.48
CA GLU A 132 -17.49 -7.69 -9.40
C GLU A 132 -17.60 -6.75 -8.19
N ALA A 133 -17.50 -7.30 -6.98
CA ALA A 133 -17.51 -6.49 -5.76
C ALA A 133 -16.19 -5.73 -5.60
N PHE A 134 -16.27 -4.44 -5.27
CA PHE A 134 -15.11 -3.60 -5.00
C PHE A 134 -14.77 -3.59 -3.50
N ILE A 135 -13.54 -3.96 -3.16
CA ILE A 135 -13.06 -3.94 -1.78
C ILE A 135 -12.52 -2.55 -1.42
N ASP A 136 -13.29 -1.77 -0.66
CA ASP A 136 -12.85 -0.48 -0.14
C ASP A 136 -12.00 -0.58 1.14
N ASN A 137 -10.96 -1.42 1.09
CA ASN A 137 -10.00 -1.59 2.17
C ASN A 137 -8.58 -1.76 1.61
N ASN A 138 -7.90 -0.63 1.38
CA ASN A 138 -6.54 -0.61 0.82
C ASN A 138 -5.53 -1.41 1.66
N ARG A 139 -5.71 -1.47 2.98
CA ARG A 139 -4.81 -2.22 3.86
C ARG A 139 -4.97 -3.72 3.62
N LEU A 140 -6.21 -4.21 3.56
CA LEU A 140 -6.52 -5.60 3.27
C LEU A 140 -5.99 -6.01 1.89
N VAL A 141 -6.25 -5.20 0.85
CA VAL A 141 -5.74 -5.44 -0.51
C VAL A 141 -4.21 -5.49 -0.51
N SER A 142 -3.53 -4.55 0.15
CA SER A 142 -2.07 -4.53 0.21
C SER A 142 -1.48 -5.75 0.92
N MET A 143 -2.06 -6.15 2.06
CA MET A 143 -1.61 -7.32 2.80
C MET A 143 -1.83 -8.61 2.00
N THR A 144 -2.94 -8.69 1.27
CA THR A 144 -3.26 -9.82 0.39
C THR A 144 -2.24 -9.96 -0.73
N MET A 145 -1.86 -8.85 -1.37
CA MET A 145 -0.81 -8.86 -2.40
C MET A 145 0.55 -9.30 -1.83
N LYS A 146 0.90 -8.88 -0.62
CA LYS A 146 2.14 -9.31 0.05
C LYS A 146 2.13 -10.81 0.35
N ALA A 147 1.01 -11.31 0.87
CA ALA A 147 0.85 -12.73 1.14
C ALA A 147 0.91 -13.57 -0.16
N ALA A 148 0.27 -13.09 -1.23
CA ALA A 148 0.36 -13.71 -2.55
C ALA A 148 1.83 -13.86 -2.97
N VAL A 149 2.62 -12.78 -2.93
CA VAL A 149 4.05 -12.80 -3.26
C VAL A 149 4.84 -13.77 -2.38
N ALA A 150 4.57 -13.79 -1.07
CA ALA A 150 5.27 -14.67 -0.14
C ALA A 150 4.98 -16.16 -0.41
N SER A 151 3.78 -16.47 -0.91
CA SER A 151 3.35 -17.84 -1.21
C SER A 151 3.81 -18.40 -2.55
N VAL A 152 4.39 -17.56 -3.42
CA VAL A 152 4.85 -17.96 -4.76
C VAL A 152 5.89 -19.07 -4.64
N HIS A 153 5.73 -20.14 -5.41
CA HIS A 153 6.60 -21.33 -5.40
C HIS A 153 6.69 -22.05 -4.04
N MET A 154 5.69 -21.92 -3.18
CA MET A 154 5.61 -22.66 -1.90
C MET A 154 4.69 -23.87 -1.96
N GLY A 155 4.08 -24.16 -3.12
CA GLY A 155 3.19 -25.31 -3.28
C GLY A 155 1.93 -25.27 -2.40
N ILE A 156 1.51 -24.08 -1.94
CA ILE A 156 0.35 -23.98 -1.06
C ILE A 156 -0.95 -24.27 -1.82
N GLY A 157 -1.78 -25.13 -1.24
CA GLY A 157 -3.09 -25.52 -1.77
C GLY A 157 -4.24 -24.63 -1.28
N GLU A 158 -5.41 -24.86 -1.84
CA GLU A 158 -6.62 -24.05 -1.62
C GLU A 158 -7.07 -23.91 -0.15
N PRO A 159 -6.96 -24.95 0.71
CA PRO A 159 -7.32 -24.81 2.12
C PRO A 159 -6.47 -23.75 2.84
N LEU A 160 -5.16 -23.77 2.63
CA LEU A 160 -4.22 -22.83 3.27
C LEU A 160 -4.39 -21.41 2.70
N ILE A 161 -4.71 -21.27 1.41
CA ILE A 161 -5.04 -19.97 0.81
C ILE A 161 -6.29 -19.40 1.49
N THR A 162 -7.31 -20.22 1.70
CA THR A 162 -8.56 -19.79 2.34
C THR A 162 -8.33 -19.33 3.77
N GLU A 163 -7.64 -20.13 4.58
CA GLU A 163 -7.26 -19.78 5.96
C GLU A 163 -6.45 -18.48 6.01
N LEU A 164 -5.49 -18.31 5.10
CA LEU A 164 -4.68 -17.11 5.01
C LEU A 164 -5.53 -15.86 4.72
N LEU A 165 -6.46 -15.94 3.75
CA LEU A 165 -7.31 -14.82 3.38
C LEU A 165 -8.28 -14.46 4.51
N GLU A 166 -8.89 -15.44 5.16
CA GLU A 166 -9.76 -15.24 6.32
C GLU A 166 -9.02 -14.58 7.49
N GLY A 167 -7.80 -15.05 7.78
CA GLY A 167 -6.93 -14.43 8.78
C GLY A 167 -6.57 -12.97 8.44
N LEU A 168 -6.36 -12.66 7.17
CA LEU A 168 -6.14 -11.28 6.72
C LEU A 168 -7.39 -10.41 6.86
N VAL A 169 -8.58 -10.94 6.56
CA VAL A 169 -9.85 -10.25 6.75
C VAL A 169 -10.07 -9.92 8.22
N SER A 170 -9.93 -10.90 9.12
CA SER A 170 -10.06 -10.70 10.57
C SER A 170 -9.09 -9.63 11.09
N LYS A 171 -7.86 -9.59 10.58
CA LYS A 171 -6.84 -8.62 11.01
C LYS A 171 -7.06 -7.21 10.46
N CYS A 172 -7.64 -7.07 9.27
CA CYS A 172 -7.66 -5.80 8.53
C CYS A 172 -9.05 -5.16 8.41
N SER A 173 -10.12 -5.89 8.71
CA SER A 173 -11.51 -5.43 8.59
C SER A 173 -12.23 -5.53 9.92
N LYS A 174 -13.03 -4.51 10.26
CA LYS A 174 -13.88 -4.52 11.47
C LYS A 174 -15.19 -5.29 11.25
N ALA A 175 -15.62 -5.41 10.00
CA ALA A 175 -16.80 -6.14 9.59
C ALA A 175 -16.38 -7.29 8.66
N PRO A 176 -17.13 -8.41 8.66
CA PRO A 176 -16.90 -9.48 7.70
C PRO A 176 -17.14 -8.97 6.27
N LEU A 177 -16.36 -9.48 5.33
CA LEU A 177 -16.58 -9.23 3.90
C LEU A 177 -17.82 -10.00 3.43
N SER A 178 -18.50 -9.47 2.42
CA SER A 178 -19.53 -10.24 1.70
C SER A 178 -18.90 -11.41 0.92
N ALA A 179 -19.72 -12.37 0.51
CA ALA A 179 -19.25 -13.50 -0.31
C ALA A 179 -18.60 -13.01 -1.63
N ASP A 180 -19.17 -11.98 -2.26
CA ASP A 180 -18.64 -11.40 -3.48
C ASP A 180 -17.32 -10.65 -3.24
N GLU A 181 -17.20 -9.91 -2.13
CA GLU A 181 -15.94 -9.25 -1.76
C GLU A 181 -14.84 -10.29 -1.46
N MET A 182 -15.19 -11.41 -0.82
CA MET A 182 -14.22 -12.48 -0.58
C MET A 182 -13.77 -13.14 -1.89
N LYS A 183 -14.68 -13.33 -2.84
CA LYS A 183 -14.35 -13.80 -4.21
C LYS A 183 -13.40 -12.83 -4.91
N THR A 184 -13.67 -11.52 -4.82
CA THR A 184 -12.75 -10.49 -5.34
C THR A 184 -11.38 -10.58 -4.67
N LEU A 185 -11.32 -10.74 -3.35
CA LEU A 185 -10.07 -10.82 -2.62
C LEU A 185 -9.22 -12.02 -3.08
N ARG A 186 -9.88 -13.17 -3.28
CA ARG A 186 -9.26 -14.38 -3.84
C ARG A 186 -8.77 -14.17 -5.27
N SER A 187 -9.52 -13.47 -6.11
CA SER A 187 -9.08 -13.10 -7.47
C SER A 187 -7.83 -12.22 -7.42
N ILE A 188 -7.79 -11.20 -6.56
CA ILE A 188 -6.61 -10.35 -6.35
C ILE A 188 -5.39 -11.18 -5.94
N PHE A 189 -5.56 -12.10 -4.98
CA PHE A 189 -4.49 -12.98 -4.51
C PHE A 189 -3.97 -13.86 -5.66
N THR A 190 -4.87 -14.54 -6.36
CA THR A 190 -4.54 -15.50 -7.43
C THR A 190 -3.86 -14.80 -8.59
N ASN A 191 -4.45 -13.71 -9.11
CA ASN A 191 -3.87 -12.95 -10.22
C ASN A 191 -2.47 -12.42 -9.87
N LYS A 192 -2.28 -11.94 -8.63
CA LYS A 192 -0.96 -11.49 -8.18
C LYS A 192 0.03 -12.65 -8.13
N ARG A 193 -0.38 -13.79 -7.57
CA ARG A 193 0.48 -14.98 -7.48
C ARG A 193 0.87 -15.49 -8.87
N THR A 194 -0.08 -15.64 -9.79
CA THR A 194 0.17 -16.07 -11.18
C THR A 194 1.12 -15.11 -11.90
N ALA A 195 0.91 -13.80 -11.79
CA ALA A 195 1.82 -12.82 -12.40
C ALA A 195 3.25 -12.92 -11.85
N MET A 196 3.41 -13.23 -10.55
CA MET A 196 4.72 -13.42 -9.96
C MET A 196 5.37 -14.75 -10.36
N GLU A 197 4.59 -15.84 -10.45
CA GLU A 197 5.03 -17.16 -10.94
C GLU A 197 5.52 -17.09 -12.40
N GLN A 198 4.88 -16.26 -13.23
CA GLN A 198 5.32 -15.99 -14.60
C GLN A 198 6.61 -15.16 -14.68
N SER A 199 6.84 -14.27 -13.70
CA SER A 199 7.99 -13.36 -13.72
C SER A 199 9.31 -14.02 -13.33
N ILE A 200 9.27 -15.00 -12.42
CA ILE A 200 10.43 -15.72 -11.89
C ILE A 200 10.01 -17.18 -11.80
N SER A 201 10.71 -18.08 -12.49
CA SER A 201 10.45 -19.51 -12.40
C SER A 201 10.75 -20.08 -11.01
N GLU A 202 10.18 -21.23 -10.69
CA GLU A 202 10.45 -21.95 -9.44
C GLU A 202 11.97 -22.17 -9.23
N GLY A 203 12.66 -22.56 -10.31
CA GLY A 203 14.12 -22.75 -10.31
C GLY A 203 14.90 -21.49 -9.98
N GLU A 204 14.55 -20.37 -10.62
CA GLU A 204 15.15 -19.07 -10.36
C GLU A 204 14.91 -18.60 -8.92
N ALA A 205 13.69 -18.80 -8.40
CA ALA A 205 13.38 -18.50 -7.01
C ALA A 205 14.19 -19.38 -6.04
N ALA A 206 14.37 -20.67 -6.35
CA ALA A 206 15.18 -21.58 -5.54
C ALA A 206 16.66 -21.17 -5.52
N ILE A 207 17.21 -20.65 -6.63
CA ILE A 207 18.54 -20.05 -6.64
C ILE A 207 18.60 -18.84 -5.69
N LEU A 208 17.66 -17.90 -5.83
CA LEU A 208 17.67 -16.64 -5.09
C LEU A 208 17.42 -16.82 -3.58
N ARG A 209 16.75 -17.90 -3.17
CA ARG A 209 16.51 -18.27 -1.77
C ARG A 209 17.70 -18.99 -1.11
N ASN A 210 18.79 -19.24 -1.84
CA ASN A 210 19.98 -19.86 -1.26
C ASN A 210 20.65 -18.94 -0.24
N ASP A 211 21.03 -19.49 0.93
CA ASP A 211 21.65 -18.73 2.02
C ASP A 211 22.96 -18.04 1.61
N ASN A 212 23.72 -18.65 0.69
CA ASN A 212 24.94 -18.08 0.15
C ASN A 212 24.63 -17.10 -0.98
N LYS A 213 24.52 -15.82 -0.63
CA LYS A 213 24.19 -14.73 -1.57
C LYS A 213 25.11 -14.63 -2.79
N LYS A 214 26.42 -14.87 -2.61
CA LYS A 214 27.38 -14.82 -3.71
C LYS A 214 27.15 -15.96 -4.68
N LEU A 215 27.01 -17.19 -4.14
CA LEU A 215 26.69 -18.37 -4.93
C LEU A 215 25.35 -18.21 -5.67
N ALA A 216 24.33 -17.68 -4.99
CA ALA A 216 23.02 -17.40 -5.59
C ALA A 216 23.14 -16.45 -6.78
N LYS A 217 23.90 -15.34 -6.63
CA LYS A 217 24.14 -14.39 -7.72
C LYS A 217 24.84 -15.05 -8.91
N ASP A 218 25.90 -15.80 -8.65
CA ASP A 218 26.72 -16.43 -9.70
C ASP A 218 25.91 -17.52 -10.44
N ALA A 219 25.14 -18.33 -9.70
CA ALA A 219 24.25 -19.34 -10.28
C ALA A 219 23.11 -18.71 -11.07
N PHE A 220 22.49 -17.63 -10.57
CA PHE A 220 21.41 -16.93 -11.26
C PHE A 220 21.90 -16.31 -12.57
N HIS A 221 23.06 -15.65 -12.54
CA HIS A 221 23.68 -15.10 -13.73
C HIS A 221 24.00 -16.19 -14.77
N LEU A 222 24.62 -17.29 -14.32
CA LEU A 222 24.94 -18.41 -15.20
C LEU A 222 23.71 -19.05 -15.82
N TYR A 223 22.64 -19.23 -15.04
CA TYR A 223 21.38 -19.77 -15.55
C TYR A 223 20.71 -18.81 -16.54
N GLY A 224 20.77 -17.50 -16.29
CA GLY A 224 20.34 -16.48 -17.24
C GLY A 224 21.08 -16.57 -18.58
N LEU A 225 22.40 -16.80 -18.55
CA LEU A 225 23.19 -17.05 -19.77
C LEU A 225 22.77 -18.34 -20.48
N CYS A 226 22.47 -19.41 -19.74
CA CYS A 226 21.94 -20.63 -20.32
C CYS A 226 20.60 -20.38 -21.03
N LYS A 227 19.66 -19.70 -20.37
CA LYS A 227 18.36 -19.31 -20.96
C LYS A 227 18.50 -18.43 -22.20
N LEU A 228 19.53 -17.58 -22.25
CA LEU A 228 19.80 -16.70 -23.38
C LEU A 228 20.29 -17.48 -24.61
N ASN A 229 21.01 -18.58 -24.41
CA ASN A 229 21.67 -19.31 -25.50
C ASN A 229 20.93 -20.59 -25.93
N CYS A 230 20.04 -21.14 -25.10
CA CYS A 230 19.44 -22.47 -25.32
C CYS A 230 17.98 -22.55 -24.83
N GLU A 231 17.13 -23.20 -25.61
CA GLU A 231 15.77 -23.55 -25.19
C GLU A 231 15.78 -24.76 -24.23
N VAL A 232 14.62 -25.11 -23.68
CA VAL A 232 14.50 -26.29 -22.82
C VAL A 232 14.68 -27.55 -23.68
N GLY A 233 15.59 -28.45 -23.27
CA GLY A 233 15.98 -29.64 -24.03
C GLY A 233 17.26 -29.45 -24.86
N ASP A 234 17.64 -28.21 -25.16
CA ASP A 234 18.83 -27.89 -25.93
C ASP A 234 20.12 -27.99 -25.11
N THR A 235 21.23 -28.14 -25.82
CA THR A 235 22.56 -28.25 -25.26
C THR A 235 23.38 -26.98 -25.41
N TRP A 236 24.06 -26.59 -24.34
CA TRP A 236 24.99 -25.48 -24.27
C TRP A 236 26.42 -25.97 -24.04
N GLU A 237 27.31 -25.68 -25.00
CA GLU A 237 28.73 -25.93 -24.84
C GLU A 237 29.38 -24.83 -23.98
N LEU A 238 29.89 -25.22 -22.81
CA LEU A 238 30.53 -24.31 -21.87
C LEU A 238 31.89 -24.85 -21.43
N SER A 239 32.94 -24.36 -22.08
CA SER A 239 34.32 -24.63 -21.68
C SER A 239 34.64 -23.99 -20.32
N GLN A 240 35.61 -24.55 -19.59
CA GLN A 240 36.01 -23.98 -18.29
C GLN A 240 36.53 -22.54 -18.46
N ALA A 241 37.27 -22.24 -19.54
CA ALA A 241 37.76 -20.89 -19.81
C ALA A 241 36.60 -19.90 -20.02
N LYS A 242 35.56 -20.29 -20.77
CA LYS A 242 34.37 -19.48 -20.98
C LYS A 242 33.60 -19.26 -19.67
N LEU A 243 33.37 -20.32 -18.89
CA LEU A 243 32.73 -20.24 -17.58
C LEU A 243 33.43 -19.25 -16.62
N LEU A 244 34.76 -19.30 -16.55
CA LEU A 244 35.54 -18.39 -15.69
C LEU A 244 35.46 -16.93 -16.17
N LYS A 245 35.46 -16.73 -17.49
CA LYS A 245 35.32 -15.42 -18.12
C LYS A 245 33.96 -14.79 -17.83
N GLU A 246 32.88 -15.54 -18.06
CA GLU A 246 31.50 -15.06 -17.86
C GLU A 246 31.22 -14.70 -16.39
N LEU A 247 31.74 -15.49 -15.44
CA LEU A 247 31.56 -15.23 -14.02
C LEU A 247 32.58 -14.22 -13.45
N GLY A 248 33.60 -13.83 -14.23
CA GLY A 248 34.69 -12.97 -13.76
C GLY A 248 35.40 -13.52 -12.51
N ALA A 249 35.40 -14.84 -12.33
CA ALA A 249 35.78 -15.49 -11.08
C ALA A 249 36.66 -16.72 -11.31
N GLY A 250 37.49 -17.04 -10.32
CA GLY A 250 38.34 -18.23 -10.34
C GLY A 250 37.55 -19.56 -10.23
N LYS A 251 38.23 -20.67 -10.52
CA LYS A 251 37.65 -22.05 -10.55
C LYS A 251 36.91 -22.43 -9.26
N ALA A 252 37.41 -21.99 -8.11
CA ALA A 252 36.81 -22.24 -6.80
C ALA A 252 35.42 -21.62 -6.64
N THR A 253 35.09 -20.56 -7.40
CA THR A 253 33.80 -19.85 -7.33
C THR A 253 32.84 -20.34 -8.42
N ALA A 254 33.36 -20.63 -9.61
CA ALA A 254 32.55 -20.97 -10.77
C ALA A 254 31.92 -22.39 -10.71
N LEU A 255 32.66 -23.39 -10.20
CA LEU A 255 32.16 -24.76 -10.11
C LEU A 255 30.99 -24.93 -9.12
N PRO A 256 31.01 -24.31 -7.93
CA PRO A 256 29.84 -24.30 -7.04
C PRO A 256 28.54 -23.82 -7.70
N ALA A 257 28.59 -22.80 -8.56
CA ALA A 257 27.42 -22.28 -9.26
C ALA A 257 26.81 -23.35 -10.19
N VAL A 258 27.63 -24.01 -11.01
CA VAL A 258 27.21 -25.14 -11.86
C VAL A 258 26.61 -26.27 -11.03
N LYS A 259 27.26 -26.62 -9.90
CA LYS A 259 26.76 -27.67 -8.98
C LYS A 259 25.40 -27.31 -8.39
N LEU A 260 25.16 -26.04 -8.06
CA LEU A 260 23.86 -25.60 -7.57
C LEU A 260 22.78 -25.75 -8.64
N LEU A 261 23.07 -25.36 -9.90
CA LEU A 261 22.12 -25.53 -11.00
C LEU A 261 21.78 -27.00 -11.27
N HIS A 262 22.76 -27.91 -11.17
CA HIS A 262 22.51 -29.36 -11.20
C HIS A 262 21.63 -29.83 -10.05
N LYS A 263 21.95 -29.42 -8.82
CA LYS A 263 21.19 -29.81 -7.62
C LYS A 263 19.72 -29.38 -7.71
N LEU A 264 19.48 -28.22 -8.32
CA LEU A 264 18.14 -27.68 -8.53
C LEU A 264 17.44 -28.27 -9.77
N GLY A 265 18.08 -29.18 -10.51
CA GLY A 265 17.50 -29.81 -11.70
C GLY A 265 17.25 -28.82 -12.85
N LEU A 266 18.02 -27.74 -12.92
CA LEU A 266 17.89 -26.71 -13.95
C LEU A 266 18.71 -27.05 -15.20
N ILE A 267 19.81 -27.75 -15.00
CA ILE A 267 20.69 -28.25 -16.06
C ILE A 267 21.16 -29.68 -15.73
N GLU A 268 21.54 -30.43 -16.74
CA GLU A 268 22.26 -31.71 -16.62
C GLU A 268 23.57 -31.68 -17.43
N THR A 269 24.55 -32.52 -17.05
CA THR A 269 25.77 -32.69 -17.85
C THR A 269 25.44 -33.70 -18.92
N TYR A 270 25.35 -33.26 -20.17
CA TYR A 270 25.07 -34.12 -21.33
C TYR A 270 26.35 -34.84 -21.79
N GLU A 271 27.45 -34.10 -21.94
CA GLU A 271 28.77 -34.68 -22.22
C GLU A 271 29.84 -34.06 -21.34
N LYS A 272 30.67 -34.92 -20.71
CA LYS A 272 31.81 -34.47 -19.93
C LYS A 272 32.97 -34.05 -20.83
N GLY A 273 33.46 -32.84 -20.64
CA GLY A 273 34.68 -32.37 -21.25
C GLY A 273 35.92 -33.17 -20.79
N LYS A 274 36.95 -33.22 -21.64
CA LYS A 274 38.27 -33.78 -21.31
C LYS A 274 39.31 -32.66 -21.28
N GLN A 275 40.01 -32.53 -20.15
CA GLN A 275 41.10 -31.57 -19.97
C GLN A 275 42.45 -32.31 -19.94
N GLY A 276 43.51 -31.69 -20.45
CA GLY A 276 44.87 -32.27 -20.46
C GLY A 276 45.18 -33.21 -21.62
N THR A 277 44.29 -33.30 -22.61
CA THR A 277 44.50 -34.05 -23.86
C THR A 277 44.90 -33.14 -25.01
N VAL A 278 45.56 -33.69 -26.03
CA VAL A 278 46.00 -32.96 -27.24
C VAL A 278 44.86 -32.18 -27.90
N ASN A 279 43.63 -32.70 -27.84
CA ASN A 279 42.39 -32.00 -28.20
C ASN A 279 41.49 -31.84 -26.96
N PRO A 280 41.50 -30.69 -26.26
CA PRO A 280 40.60 -30.46 -25.14
C PRO A 280 39.15 -30.33 -25.63
N LYS A 281 38.23 -31.00 -24.94
CA LYS A 281 36.77 -30.92 -25.21
C LYS A 281 36.08 -30.13 -24.10
N ALA A 282 35.20 -29.20 -24.46
CA ALA A 282 34.36 -28.51 -23.50
C ALA A 282 33.31 -29.43 -22.89
N THR A 283 32.75 -29.04 -21.74
CA THR A 283 31.60 -29.73 -21.16
C THR A 283 30.34 -29.22 -21.84
N ILE A 284 29.44 -30.13 -22.20
CA ILE A 284 28.14 -29.81 -22.78
C ILE A 284 27.09 -30.01 -21.70
N TYR A 285 26.32 -28.97 -21.43
CA TYR A 285 25.21 -28.99 -20.49
C TYR A 285 23.88 -28.99 -21.25
N ARG A 286 22.88 -29.73 -20.80
CA ARG A 286 21.51 -29.62 -21.33
C ARG A 286 20.65 -28.81 -20.36
N ARG A 287 19.82 -27.92 -20.88
CA ARG A 287 18.83 -27.16 -20.11
C ARG A 287 17.58 -27.99 -19.87
N LEU A 288 17.12 -28.09 -18.63
CA LEU A 288 15.97 -28.93 -18.24
C LEU A 288 14.70 -28.14 -17.94
N ARG A 289 14.81 -26.85 -17.61
CA ARG A 289 13.70 -25.94 -17.27
C ARG A 289 13.97 -24.56 -17.83
#